data_AF-A0A8T4SC49-F1
#
_entry.id   AF-A0A8T4SC49-F1
#
_cell.length_a   1.000
_cell.length_b   1.000
_cell.length_c   1.000
_cell.angle_alpha   90.00
_cell.angle_beta   90.00
_cell.angle_gamma   90.00
#
_symmetry.space_group_name_H-M   'P 1'
#
loop_
_entity.id
_entity.type
_entity.pdbx_description
1 polymer ?
#
loop_
_entity_poly.entity_id
_entity_poly.type
_entity_poly.pdbx_seq_one_letter_code
_entity_poly.pdbx_strand_id
1 'polypeptide(L)'
;MVPEEDSERTAKIEEAGEDNNPKSKEKVKAVLSKEKVVTESSDAARLLYEQSRYGSLTASGKVQLSLTEAAYLLEKGRLKVVLPSGKEINFEAFSKKAQKEEPNFWVRYCVFKDIRNRGYIIKTALKFGADFRVYDRGVKPGEDHARWIIYPVHEGSTLTWYEFSAKNRVAHSTKKRLLMGIVDDEGDVTYYEIKWMRP
;
A
#
# COMPACT_ATOMS: atom_id res chain seq x y z
N MET A 1 -81.40 -8.97 3.43
CA MET A 1 -81.81 -8.84 2.01
C MET A 1 -80.54 -8.51 1.26
N VAL A 2 -80.03 -9.47 0.48
CA VAL A 2 -78.91 -9.31 -0.48
C VAL A 2 -79.45 -8.58 -1.74
N PRO A 3 -78.63 -8.09 -2.71
CA PRO A 3 -77.17 -8.18 -2.86
C PRO A 3 -76.51 -6.78 -3.12
N GLU A 4 -75.39 -6.50 -3.83
CA GLU A 4 -74.47 -7.27 -4.71
C GLU A 4 -73.02 -6.67 -4.72
N GLU A 5 -72.37 -6.61 -5.90
CA GLU A 5 -70.95 -6.38 -6.22
C GLU A 5 -70.51 -4.91 -6.44
N ASP A 6 -69.22 -4.61 -6.27
CA ASP A 6 -68.38 -4.24 -7.43
C ASP A 6 -66.87 -4.52 -7.22
N SER A 7 -66.13 -4.52 -8.32
CA SER A 7 -64.87 -5.26 -8.54
C SER A 7 -63.54 -4.64 -8.05
N GLU A 8 -62.61 -5.57 -7.79
CA GLU A 8 -61.15 -5.51 -7.88
C GLU A 8 -60.47 -4.21 -8.39
N ARG A 9 -59.47 -3.74 -7.63
CA ARG A 9 -58.24 -3.19 -8.23
C ARG A 9 -57.01 -3.45 -7.35
N THR A 10 -56.20 -4.40 -7.78
CA THR A 10 -54.89 -4.70 -7.22
C THR A 10 -53.89 -3.59 -7.57
N ALA A 11 -53.12 -3.14 -6.58
CA ALA A 11 -51.95 -2.29 -6.79
C ALA A 11 -50.76 -2.93 -6.05
N LYS A 12 -49.99 -3.74 -6.79
CA LYS A 12 -48.65 -4.16 -6.34
C LYS A 12 -47.73 -2.94 -6.34
N ILE A 13 -46.99 -2.78 -5.26
CA ILE A 13 -45.69 -2.07 -5.23
C ILE A 13 -44.78 -3.04 -4.47
N GLU A 14 -44.36 -4.11 -5.13
CA GLU A 14 -43.06 -4.20 -5.82
C GLU A 14 -41.89 -3.91 -4.86
N GLU A 15 -41.24 -5.00 -4.49
CA GLU A 15 -39.97 -5.02 -3.78
C GLU A 15 -38.89 -4.36 -4.64
N ALA A 16 -38.25 -3.33 -4.12
CA ALA A 16 -36.98 -2.83 -4.64
C ALA A 16 -35.91 -3.09 -3.57
N GLY A 17 -35.26 -4.26 -3.66
CA GLY A 17 -34.15 -4.58 -2.77
C GLY A 17 -32.92 -3.74 -3.11
N GLU A 18 -32.42 -2.96 -2.15
CA GLU A 18 -31.07 -2.37 -2.25
C GLU A 18 -30.01 -3.38 -1.80
N ASP A 19 -29.82 -4.37 -2.67
CA ASP A 19 -28.66 -5.25 -2.68
C ASP A 19 -27.41 -4.42 -3.00
N ASN A 20 -26.66 -4.00 -1.98
CA ASN A 20 -25.32 -3.41 -2.15
C ASN A 20 -24.36 -3.85 -1.04
N ASN A 21 -24.29 -5.16 -0.79
CA ASN A 21 -23.17 -5.77 -0.08
C ASN A 21 -21.87 -5.52 -0.89
N PRO A 22 -20.89 -4.73 -0.38
CA PRO A 22 -19.70 -4.40 -1.15
C PRO A 22 -18.77 -5.63 -1.22
N LYS A 23 -18.92 -6.40 -2.31
CA LYS A 23 -18.09 -7.55 -2.74
C LYS A 23 -16.97 -7.89 -1.76
N SER A 24 -17.19 -8.90 -0.91
CA SER A 24 -16.21 -9.39 0.05
C SER A 24 -14.92 -9.81 -0.67
N LYS A 25 -13.95 -8.89 -0.75
CA LYS A 25 -12.65 -9.15 -1.38
C LYS A 25 -11.99 -10.30 -0.64
N GLU A 26 -11.86 -11.42 -1.33
CA GLU A 26 -11.33 -12.66 -0.77
C GLU A 26 -9.93 -12.40 -0.17
N LYS A 27 -9.76 -12.75 1.10
CA LYS A 27 -8.56 -12.39 1.86
C LYS A 27 -7.45 -13.37 1.53
N VAL A 28 -6.48 -12.90 0.75
CA VAL A 28 -5.31 -13.70 0.35
C VAL A 28 -4.52 -14.11 1.60
N LYS A 29 -4.26 -15.41 1.77
CA LYS A 29 -3.38 -15.91 2.83
C LYS A 29 -1.92 -15.75 2.42
N ALA A 30 -1.07 -15.37 3.36
CA ALA A 30 0.36 -15.24 3.15
C ALA A 30 1.17 -15.62 4.38
N VAL A 31 2.34 -16.21 4.17
CA VAL A 31 3.26 -16.65 5.21
C VAL A 31 4.34 -15.58 5.41
N LEU A 32 4.56 -15.15 6.65
CA LEU A 32 5.69 -14.30 7.02
C LEU A 32 6.97 -15.14 7.16
N SER A 33 8.00 -14.79 6.39
CA SER A 33 9.33 -15.42 6.42
C SER A 33 10.40 -14.33 6.54
N LYS A 34 10.80 -14.06 7.79
CA LYS A 34 11.72 -12.96 8.18
C LYS A 34 11.33 -11.63 7.53
N GLU A 35 12.11 -11.17 6.57
CA GLU A 35 12.00 -9.89 5.85
C GLU A 35 10.88 -9.83 4.79
N LYS A 36 10.23 -10.97 4.49
CA LYS A 36 9.33 -11.11 3.32
C LYS A 36 8.04 -11.82 3.68
N VAL A 37 6.97 -11.44 3.00
CA VAL A 37 5.66 -12.08 3.12
C VAL A 37 5.30 -12.71 1.78
N VAL A 38 5.08 -14.02 1.76
CA VAL A 38 4.83 -14.77 0.52
C VAL A 38 3.39 -15.26 0.51
N THR A 39 2.61 -14.86 -0.50
CA THR A 39 1.22 -15.31 -0.64
C THR A 39 1.12 -16.81 -0.96
N GLU A 40 -0.06 -17.37 -0.77
CA GLU A 40 -0.47 -18.57 -1.48
C GLU A 40 -0.48 -18.35 -3.01
N SER A 41 -0.58 -19.44 -3.77
CA SER A 41 -0.78 -19.36 -5.23
C SER A 41 -2.27 -19.39 -5.50
N SER A 42 -2.85 -18.21 -5.77
CA SER A 42 -4.27 -18.01 -6.06
C SER A 42 -4.44 -16.85 -7.03
N ASP A 43 -5.54 -16.81 -7.77
CA ASP A 43 -5.81 -15.70 -8.68
C ASP A 43 -6.02 -14.39 -7.91
N ALA A 44 -6.64 -14.44 -6.74
CA ALA A 44 -6.70 -13.30 -5.81
C ALA A 44 -5.30 -12.76 -5.45
N ALA A 45 -4.29 -13.62 -5.28
CA ALA A 45 -2.91 -13.19 -5.10
C ALA A 45 -2.31 -12.56 -6.36
N ARG A 46 -2.52 -13.15 -7.55
CA ARG A 46 -2.05 -12.59 -8.84
C ARG A 46 -2.63 -11.20 -9.09
N LEU A 47 -3.92 -10.98 -8.79
CA LEU A 47 -4.59 -9.68 -8.91
C LEU A 47 -3.96 -8.59 -8.02
N LEU A 48 -3.34 -8.92 -6.88
CA LEU A 48 -2.57 -7.96 -6.08
C LEU A 48 -1.39 -7.38 -6.87
N TYR A 49 -0.74 -8.21 -7.70
CA TYR A 49 0.35 -7.78 -8.58
C TYR A 49 -0.17 -7.13 -9.86
N GLU A 50 -1.12 -7.74 -10.57
CA GLU A 50 -1.55 -7.29 -11.90
C GLU A 50 -2.28 -5.94 -11.85
N GLN A 51 -3.32 -5.85 -11.01
CA GLN A 51 -4.17 -4.66 -10.90
C GLN A 51 -3.54 -3.60 -9.97
N SER A 52 -3.14 -4.01 -8.76
CA SER A 52 -2.71 -3.06 -7.72
C SER A 52 -1.18 -2.89 -7.64
N ARG A 53 -0.40 -3.66 -8.40
CA ARG A 53 1.08 -3.61 -8.44
C ARG A 53 1.69 -3.67 -7.03
N TYR A 54 1.29 -4.63 -6.21
CA TYR A 54 1.95 -5.00 -4.95
C TYR A 54 2.95 -6.15 -5.16
N GLY A 55 4.07 -6.12 -4.44
CA GLY A 55 5.10 -7.14 -4.46
C GLY A 55 5.81 -7.33 -5.79
N SER A 56 6.34 -8.54 -5.95
CA SER A 56 6.90 -9.12 -7.17
C SER A 56 6.38 -10.54 -7.35
N LEU A 57 5.96 -10.90 -8.57
CA LEU A 57 5.52 -12.26 -8.89
C LEU A 57 6.72 -13.23 -8.93
N THR A 58 6.55 -14.41 -8.35
CA THR A 58 7.51 -15.52 -8.37
C THR A 58 7.10 -16.54 -9.44
N ALA A 59 8.05 -17.28 -10.01
CA ALA A 59 7.79 -18.31 -11.04
C ALA A 59 6.76 -19.39 -10.63
N SER A 60 6.54 -19.59 -9.33
CA SER A 60 5.53 -20.50 -8.77
C SER A 60 4.10 -19.92 -8.69
N GLY A 61 3.85 -18.74 -9.28
CA GLY A 61 2.55 -18.05 -9.26
C GLY A 61 2.23 -17.30 -7.96
N LYS A 62 3.11 -17.38 -6.95
CA LYS A 62 3.00 -16.66 -5.67
C LYS A 62 3.49 -15.22 -5.80
N VAL A 63 2.95 -14.30 -5.02
CA VAL A 63 3.43 -12.92 -4.91
C VAL A 63 4.28 -12.77 -3.64
N GLN A 64 5.50 -12.26 -3.81
CA GLN A 64 6.38 -11.89 -2.71
C GLN A 64 6.19 -10.40 -2.39
N LEU A 65 5.68 -10.10 -1.20
CA LEU A 65 5.45 -8.76 -0.67
C LEU A 65 6.60 -8.35 0.26
N SER A 66 6.94 -7.06 0.25
CA SER A 66 7.75 -6.44 1.32
C SER A 66 6.94 -6.34 2.62
N LEU A 67 7.60 -6.18 3.77
CA LEU A 67 6.92 -5.97 5.05
C LEU A 67 5.94 -4.79 4.99
N THR A 68 6.34 -3.68 4.34
CA THR A 68 5.51 -2.47 4.21
C THR A 68 4.27 -2.70 3.35
N GLU A 69 4.41 -3.39 2.21
CA GLU A 69 3.27 -3.77 1.36
C GLU A 69 2.32 -4.74 2.07
N ALA A 70 2.87 -5.70 2.83
CA ALA A 70 2.09 -6.68 3.56
C ALA A 70 1.31 -6.06 4.73
N ALA A 71 1.93 -5.17 5.50
CA ALA A 71 1.25 -4.41 6.55
C ALA A 71 0.08 -3.59 6.00
N TYR A 72 0.27 -2.93 4.85
CA TYR A 72 -0.78 -2.13 4.23
C TYR A 72 -1.96 -3.00 3.76
N LEU A 73 -1.68 -4.15 3.15
CA LEU A 73 -2.73 -5.07 2.73
C LEU A 73 -3.43 -5.75 3.91
N LEU A 74 -2.73 -5.97 5.02
CA LEU A 74 -3.28 -6.47 6.29
C LEU A 74 -4.19 -5.42 6.97
N GLU A 75 -3.76 -4.15 7.04
CA GLU A 75 -4.58 -3.02 7.55
C GLU A 75 -5.84 -2.83 6.70
N LYS A 76 -5.71 -2.86 5.36
CA LYS A 76 -6.87 -2.78 4.44
C LYS A 76 -7.71 -4.08 4.40
N GLY A 77 -7.42 -5.07 5.24
CA GLY A 77 -8.18 -6.31 5.35
C GLY A 77 -8.15 -7.21 4.11
N ARG A 78 -7.22 -6.99 3.16
CA ARG A 78 -7.06 -7.75 1.90
C ARG A 78 -6.12 -8.95 2.04
N LEU A 79 -5.35 -9.01 3.12
CA LEU A 79 -4.35 -10.05 3.40
C LEU A 79 -4.61 -10.66 4.77
N LYS A 80 -4.42 -11.97 4.90
CA LYS A 80 -4.28 -12.69 6.16
C LYS A 80 -2.83 -13.15 6.28
N VAL A 81 -2.12 -12.74 7.33
CA VAL A 81 -0.74 -13.17 7.56
C VAL A 81 -0.70 -14.27 8.61
N VAL A 82 -0.07 -15.40 8.25
CA VAL A 82 0.27 -16.50 9.16
C VAL A 82 1.77 -16.55 9.41
N LEU A 83 2.15 -16.97 10.62
CA LEU A 83 3.51 -17.34 10.94
C LEU A 83 3.86 -18.74 10.36
N PRO A 84 5.16 -19.11 10.27
CA PRO A 84 5.56 -20.46 9.90
C PRO A 84 5.02 -21.55 10.84
N SER A 85 4.64 -21.19 12.07
CA SER A 85 3.95 -22.05 13.04
C SER A 85 2.43 -22.19 12.81
N GLY A 86 1.89 -21.66 11.71
CA GLY A 86 0.46 -21.70 11.36
C GLY A 86 -0.43 -20.67 12.07
N LYS A 87 0.07 -19.98 13.10
CA LYS A 87 -0.70 -18.95 13.84
C LYS A 87 -0.94 -17.69 12.99
N GLU A 88 -2.21 -17.33 12.77
CA GLU A 88 -2.60 -16.01 12.22
C GLU A 88 -2.17 -14.88 13.17
N ILE A 89 -1.73 -13.74 12.60
CA ILE A 89 -1.34 -12.54 13.34
C ILE A 89 -2.12 -11.31 12.88
N ASN A 90 -2.49 -10.45 13.83
CA ASN A 90 -3.14 -9.17 13.57
C ASN A 90 -2.11 -8.11 13.12
N PHE A 91 -2.61 -6.95 12.68
CA PHE A 91 -1.78 -5.82 12.25
C PHE A 91 -0.79 -5.35 13.33
N GLU A 92 -1.21 -5.28 14.59
CA GLU A 92 -0.36 -4.83 15.70
C GLU A 92 0.83 -5.78 15.93
N ALA A 93 0.57 -7.10 16.01
CA ALA A 93 1.61 -8.11 16.17
C ALA A 93 2.51 -8.21 14.93
N PHE A 94 1.97 -7.97 13.72
CA PHE A 94 2.75 -7.86 12.50
C PHE A 94 3.70 -6.66 12.56
N SER A 95 3.18 -5.47 12.87
CA SER A 95 3.94 -4.22 12.94
C SER A 95 5.04 -4.29 14.00
N LYS A 96 4.75 -4.85 15.19
CA LYS A 96 5.76 -5.10 16.25
C LYS A 96 6.86 -6.08 15.83
N LYS A 97 6.60 -7.01 14.89
CA LYS A 97 7.66 -7.84 14.29
C LYS A 97 8.41 -7.07 13.21
N ALA A 98 7.71 -6.38 12.33
CA ALA A 98 8.33 -5.62 11.24
C ALA A 98 9.27 -4.51 11.74
N GLN A 99 8.93 -3.82 12.84
CA GLN A 99 9.83 -2.86 13.51
C GLN A 99 11.09 -3.48 14.12
N LYS A 100 11.06 -4.78 14.48
CA LYS A 100 12.25 -5.50 14.98
C LYS A 100 13.21 -5.90 13.87
N GLU A 101 12.69 -6.19 12.67
CA GLU A 101 13.50 -6.52 11.50
C GLU A 101 13.98 -5.25 10.76
N GLU A 102 13.14 -4.23 10.63
CA GLU A 102 13.45 -2.91 10.04
C GLU A 102 13.19 -1.80 11.07
N PRO A 103 14.21 -1.18 11.71
CA PRO A 103 13.99 -0.13 12.72
C PRO A 103 13.20 1.08 12.19
N ASN A 104 13.45 1.49 10.94
CA ASN A 104 12.73 2.59 10.28
C ASN A 104 11.39 2.16 9.67
N PHE A 105 10.89 0.95 9.97
CA PHE A 105 9.67 0.40 9.39
C PHE A 105 8.46 1.33 9.52
N TRP A 106 8.24 1.92 10.71
CA TRP A 106 7.05 2.71 10.98
C TRP A 106 7.00 4.00 10.13
N VAL A 107 8.10 4.75 10.10
CA VAL A 107 8.27 5.95 9.27
C VAL A 107 8.08 5.61 7.78
N ARG A 108 8.68 4.50 7.32
CA ARG A 108 8.49 3.96 5.96
C ARG A 108 7.04 3.54 5.71
N TYR A 109 6.34 3.03 6.71
CA TYR A 109 4.94 2.59 6.63
C TYR A 109 3.99 3.76 6.49
N CYS A 110 4.10 4.82 7.30
CA CYS A 110 3.25 6.00 7.22
C CYS A 110 3.34 6.65 5.83
N VAL A 111 4.56 6.87 5.33
CA VAL A 111 4.80 7.37 3.97
C VAL A 111 4.21 6.45 2.90
N PHE A 112 4.36 5.13 3.04
CA PHE A 112 3.80 4.18 2.07
C PHE A 112 2.26 4.18 2.08
N LYS A 113 1.66 4.21 3.26
CA LYS A 113 0.21 4.22 3.50
C LYS A 113 -0.42 5.48 2.91
N ASP A 114 0.14 6.66 3.19
CA ASP A 114 -0.33 7.92 2.65
C ASP A 114 -0.29 7.92 1.11
N ILE A 115 0.88 7.65 0.50
CA ILE A 115 1.05 7.69 -0.96
C ILE A 115 0.11 6.69 -1.66
N ARG A 116 -0.11 5.50 -1.07
CA ARG A 116 -1.10 4.52 -1.58
C ARG A 116 -2.55 4.99 -1.40
N ASN A 117 -2.90 5.61 -0.27
CA ASN A 117 -4.23 6.18 -0.06
C ASN A 117 -4.51 7.32 -1.06
N ARG A 118 -3.50 8.13 -1.41
CA ARG A 118 -3.57 9.18 -2.45
C ARG A 118 -3.62 8.63 -3.89
N GLY A 119 -3.65 7.31 -4.07
CA GLY A 119 -3.84 6.66 -5.37
C GLY A 119 -2.58 6.56 -6.25
N TYR A 120 -1.39 6.86 -5.73
CA TYR A 120 -0.13 6.73 -6.47
C TYR A 120 0.44 5.31 -6.38
N ILE A 121 1.21 4.90 -7.39
CA ILE A 121 1.96 3.63 -7.33
C ILE A 121 3.32 3.90 -6.71
N ILE A 122 3.51 3.41 -5.48
CA ILE A 122 4.78 3.43 -4.75
C ILE A 122 5.43 2.04 -4.74
N LYS A 123 6.75 2.02 -4.97
CA LYS A 123 7.62 0.84 -4.96
C LYS A 123 8.94 1.15 -4.26
N THR A 124 9.60 0.11 -3.74
CA THR A 124 10.97 0.25 -3.25
C THR A 124 11.92 0.78 -4.34
N ALA A 125 12.84 1.65 -3.91
CA ALA A 125 13.89 2.24 -4.72
C ALA A 125 15.30 1.78 -4.29
N LEU A 126 15.44 0.65 -3.57
CA LEU A 126 16.71 0.17 -3.02
C LEU A 126 17.86 0.13 -4.07
N LYS A 127 17.55 -0.24 -5.31
CA LYS A 127 18.50 -0.25 -6.46
C LYS A 127 19.12 1.12 -6.78
N PHE A 128 18.53 2.21 -6.30
CA PHE A 128 18.95 3.58 -6.53
C PHE A 128 19.59 4.23 -5.28
N GLY A 129 19.63 3.55 -4.14
CA GLY A 129 20.07 4.16 -2.87
C GLY A 129 19.00 5.04 -2.21
N ALA A 130 17.72 4.70 -2.40
CA ALA A 130 16.59 5.38 -1.76
C ALA A 130 15.52 4.39 -1.28
N ASP A 131 14.68 4.80 -0.33
CA ASP A 131 13.60 3.98 0.20
C ASP A 131 12.54 3.69 -0.86
N PHE A 132 11.98 4.75 -1.45
CA PHE A 132 10.82 4.65 -2.33
C PHE A 132 10.96 5.45 -3.63
N ARG A 133 10.30 4.96 -4.67
CA ARG A 133 10.05 5.63 -5.94
C ARG A 133 8.56 5.64 -6.21
N VAL A 134 8.07 6.76 -6.72
CA VAL A 134 6.64 6.99 -6.96
C VAL A 134 6.41 7.31 -8.43
N TYR A 135 5.48 6.60 -9.02
CA TYR A 135 4.97 6.83 -10.37
C TYR A 135 3.71 7.69 -10.27
N ASP A 136 3.45 8.47 -11.32
CA ASP A 136 2.26 9.32 -11.35
C ASP A 136 0.96 8.49 -11.43
N ARG A 137 -0.18 9.13 -11.20
CA ARG A 137 -1.48 8.46 -11.30
C ARG A 137 -1.71 7.93 -12.71
N GLY A 138 -2.11 6.67 -12.82
CA GLY A 138 -2.32 5.97 -14.09
C GLY A 138 -1.05 5.39 -14.75
N VAL A 139 0.14 5.90 -14.41
CA VAL A 139 1.42 5.41 -14.96
C VAL A 139 1.82 4.10 -14.30
N LYS A 140 1.89 3.00 -15.07
CA LYS A 140 2.36 1.71 -14.53
C LYS A 140 3.89 1.61 -14.58
N PRO A 141 4.53 0.92 -13.62
CA PRO A 141 5.95 0.62 -13.70
C PRO A 141 6.28 -0.18 -14.97
N GLY A 142 7.01 0.46 -15.90
CA GLY A 142 7.35 -0.09 -17.22
C GLY A 142 6.75 0.69 -18.40
N GLU A 143 5.73 1.52 -18.16
CA GLU A 143 5.16 2.43 -19.17
C GLU A 143 5.93 3.76 -19.21
N ASP A 144 6.25 4.32 -18.03
CA ASP A 144 7.09 5.51 -17.89
C ASP A 144 7.94 5.45 -16.60
N HIS A 145 8.89 6.37 -16.48
CA HIS A 145 9.81 6.49 -15.37
C HIS A 145 9.13 7.05 -14.11
N ALA A 146 9.56 6.58 -12.93
CA ALA A 146 9.11 7.16 -11.67
C ALA A 146 9.44 8.67 -11.59
N ARG A 147 8.45 9.49 -11.22
CA ARG A 147 8.52 10.97 -11.17
C ARG A 147 9.28 11.47 -9.95
N TRP A 148 9.10 10.79 -8.82
CA TRP A 148 9.71 11.16 -7.54
C TRP A 148 10.51 10.01 -6.92
N ILE A 149 11.54 10.37 -6.16
CA ILE A 149 12.14 9.54 -5.12
C ILE A 149 11.72 10.12 -3.77
N ILE A 150 11.29 9.28 -2.85
CA ILE A 150 10.92 9.68 -1.48
C ILE A 150 11.90 9.07 -0.49
N TYR A 151 12.43 9.92 0.40
CA TYR A 151 13.09 9.53 1.64
C TYR A 151 12.15 9.84 2.83
N PRO A 152 11.61 8.81 3.50
CA PRO A 152 10.97 8.94 4.80
C PRO A 152 11.98 9.41 5.85
N VAL A 153 11.60 10.39 6.67
CA VAL A 153 12.34 10.83 7.86
C VAL A 153 11.35 11.07 9.00
N HIS A 154 11.79 10.87 10.23
CA HIS A 154 11.00 11.23 11.42
C HIS A 154 11.27 12.68 11.80
N GLU A 155 10.28 13.41 12.30
CA GLU A 155 10.42 14.81 12.71
C GLU A 155 11.55 15.02 13.72
N GLY A 156 11.63 14.15 14.74
CA GLY A 156 12.68 14.19 15.76
C GLY A 156 14.05 13.67 15.30
N SER A 157 14.20 13.22 14.05
CA SER A 157 15.48 12.71 13.54
C SER A 157 16.41 13.82 13.06
N THR A 158 17.64 13.84 13.57
CA THR A 158 18.68 14.75 13.09
C THR A 158 19.20 14.30 11.72
N LEU A 159 19.31 15.23 10.78
CA LEU A 159 19.88 14.99 9.45
C LEU A 159 21.11 15.87 9.23
N THR A 160 22.26 15.26 8.91
CA THR A 160 23.47 16.02 8.58
C THR A 160 23.43 16.59 7.16
N TRP A 161 24.17 17.69 6.94
CA TRP A 161 24.34 18.26 5.59
C TRP A 161 24.93 17.27 4.58
N TYR A 162 25.78 16.34 5.04
CA TYR A 162 26.35 15.28 4.20
C TYR A 162 25.28 14.30 3.73
N GLU A 163 24.41 13.82 4.62
CA GLU A 163 23.30 12.92 4.26
C GLU A 163 22.27 13.62 3.36
N PHE A 164 21.95 14.88 3.65
CA PHE A 164 21.07 15.69 2.80
C PHE A 164 21.65 15.84 1.37
N SER A 165 22.93 16.19 1.27
CA SER A 165 23.65 16.29 -0.02
C SER A 165 23.70 14.95 -0.75
N ALA A 166 23.93 13.83 -0.04
CA ALA A 166 23.90 12.50 -0.62
C ALA A 166 22.53 12.11 -1.19
N LYS A 167 21.43 12.35 -0.45
CA LYS A 167 20.04 12.14 -0.90
C LYS A 167 19.75 12.95 -2.17
N ASN A 168 20.19 14.22 -2.21
CA ASN A 168 20.05 15.09 -3.38
C ASN A 168 20.85 14.58 -4.59
N ARG A 169 22.09 14.14 -4.38
CA ARG A 169 22.94 13.53 -5.41
C ARG A 169 22.29 12.28 -6.02
N VAL A 170 21.66 11.43 -5.22
CA VAL A 170 20.92 10.23 -5.71
C VAL A 170 19.73 10.62 -6.59
N ALA A 171 18.90 11.56 -6.13
CA ALA A 171 17.76 12.05 -6.91
C ALA A 171 18.19 12.67 -8.25
N HIS A 172 19.23 13.52 -8.22
CA HIS A 172 19.81 14.13 -9.41
C HIS A 172 20.38 13.09 -10.39
N SER A 173 21.15 12.11 -9.89
CA SER A 173 21.75 11.04 -10.71
C SER A 173 20.70 10.18 -11.42
N THR A 174 19.54 9.99 -10.82
CA THR A 174 18.42 9.20 -11.38
C THR A 174 17.45 10.04 -12.23
N LYS A 175 17.71 11.35 -12.38
CA LYS A 175 16.81 12.34 -13.01
C LYS A 175 15.41 12.34 -12.39
N LYS A 176 15.31 12.32 -11.06
CA LYS A 176 14.04 12.30 -10.30
C LYS A 176 13.96 13.48 -9.35
N ARG A 177 12.72 13.92 -9.09
CA ARG A 177 12.46 14.97 -8.11
C ARG A 177 12.61 14.37 -6.71
N LEU A 178 13.40 15.02 -5.85
CA LEU A 178 13.58 14.61 -4.46
C LEU A 178 12.37 15.08 -3.64
N LEU A 179 11.69 14.13 -2.99
CA LEU A 179 10.75 14.40 -1.91
C LEU A 179 11.32 13.88 -0.59
N MET A 180 11.25 14.68 0.46
CA MET A 180 11.36 14.21 1.83
C MET A 180 9.95 14.11 2.41
N GLY A 181 9.59 12.91 2.89
CA GLY A 181 8.36 12.68 3.64
C GLY A 181 8.70 12.72 5.12
N ILE A 182 8.40 13.83 5.77
CA ILE A 182 8.57 13.99 7.21
C ILE A 182 7.34 13.40 7.89
N VAL A 183 7.56 12.49 8.83
CA VAL A 183 6.53 11.82 9.63
C VAL A 183 6.65 12.28 11.07
N ASP A 184 5.55 12.77 11.63
CA ASP A 184 5.44 13.15 13.04
C ASP A 184 5.18 11.93 13.96
N ASP A 185 4.97 12.18 15.26
CA ASP A 185 4.68 11.14 16.25
C ASP A 185 3.24 10.59 16.17
N GLU A 186 2.30 11.31 15.55
CA GLU A 186 0.92 10.84 15.30
C GLU A 186 0.85 9.95 14.05
N GLY A 187 1.84 10.05 13.16
CA GLY A 187 1.99 9.27 11.94
C GLY A 187 1.48 9.99 10.69
N ASP A 188 1.16 11.28 10.79
CA ASP A 188 0.84 12.13 9.65
C ASP A 188 2.11 12.48 8.87
N VAL A 189 1.93 12.84 7.58
CA VAL A 189 3.05 12.94 6.64
C VAL A 189 3.04 14.23 5.83
N THR A 190 4.06 15.05 6.06
CA THR A 190 4.32 16.28 5.30
C THR A 190 5.40 16.06 4.25
N TYR A 191 5.15 16.48 3.01
CA TYR A 191 6.07 16.28 1.89
C TYR A 191 6.75 17.59 1.46
N TYR A 192 8.07 17.62 1.54
CA TYR A 192 8.89 18.72 1.02
C TYR A 192 9.60 18.31 -0.26
N GLU A 193 9.44 19.10 -1.32
CA GLU A 193 10.19 18.90 -2.56
C GLU A 193 11.48 19.73 -2.56
N ILE A 194 12.59 19.05 -2.80
CA ILE A 194 13.92 19.66 -2.86
C ILE A 194 14.36 19.73 -4.32
N LYS A 195 14.70 20.94 -4.76
CA LYS A 195 15.27 21.21 -6.08
C LYS A 195 16.65 21.84 -5.91
N TRP A 196 17.60 21.41 -6.72
CA TRP A 196 18.85 22.15 -6.86
C TRP A 196 18.59 23.45 -7.62
N MET A 197 18.83 24.59 -6.98
CA MET A 197 18.81 25.90 -7.63
C MET A 197 20.25 26.29 -8.00
N ARG A 198 20.46 26.81 -9.20
CA ARG A 198 21.65 27.59 -9.52
C ARG A 198 21.26 29.07 -9.35
N PRO A 199 21.90 29.81 -8.44
CA PRO A 199 21.70 31.25 -8.33
C PRO A 199 22.29 31.98 -9.56
#